data_AF-A0AAV7UHD2-F1
#
_entry.id   AF-A0AAV7UHD2-F1
#
_cell.length_a   1.000
_cell.length_b   1.000
_cell.length_c   1.000
_cell.angle_alpha   90.00
_cell.angle_beta   90.00
_cell.angle_gamma   90.00
#
_symmetry.space_group_name_H-M   'P 1'
#
loop_
_entity.id
_entity.type
_entity.pdbx_description
1 polymer ?
#
loop_
_entity_poly.entity_id
_entity_poly.type
_entity_poly.pdbx_seq_one_letter_code
_entity_poly.pdbx_strand_id
1 'polypeptide(L)' 'VDFEKAFDSIRWDYLRATMLKMGLGEGWVDWVDLLYSSPLARVKTGRTISAAYPVHRGTRQGCPLSPLLFALAMEPLAA' A
#
# COMPACT_ATOMS: atom_id res chain seq x y z
N VAL A 1 3.20 -16.44 -12.36
CA VAL A 1 2.85 -16.39 -10.92
C VAL A 1 1.69 -15.44 -10.79
N ASP A 2 0.58 -15.87 -10.19
CA ASP A 2 -0.60 -15.03 -9.97
C ASP A 2 -0.69 -14.69 -8.48
N PHE A 3 -0.75 -13.41 -8.14
CA PHE A 3 -0.78 -12.93 -6.76
C PHE A 3 -2.22 -12.52 -6.43
N GLU A 4 -2.96 -13.44 -5.80
CA GLU A 4 -4.34 -13.15 -5.39
C GLU A 4 -4.38 -11.92 -4.47
N LYS A 5 -5.15 -10.89 -4.86
CA LYS A 5 -5.33 -9.63 -4.11
C LYS A 5 -4.02 -8.94 -3.72
N ALA A 6 -3.08 -8.94 -4.65
CA ALA A 6 -1.73 -8.42 -4.49
C ALA A 6 -1.66 -6.99 -3.90
N PHE A 7 -2.60 -6.12 -4.29
CA PHE A 7 -2.69 -4.76 -3.77
C PHE A 7 -3.22 -4.68 -2.34
N ASP A 8 -4.04 -5.64 -1.89
CA ASP A 8 -4.69 -5.61 -0.58
C ASP A 8 -3.83 -6.30 0.51
N SER A 9 -2.81 -7.06 0.10
CA SER A 9 -2.00 -7.91 0.99
C SER A 9 -0.64 -7.31 1.38
N ILE A 10 -0.18 -6.23 0.72
CA ILE A 10 1.10 -5.60 1.04
C ILE A 10 1.12 -5.10 2.48
N ARG A 11 2.08 -5.58 3.27
CA ARG A 11 2.38 -4.98 4.57
C ARG A 11 3.27 -3.75 4.38
N TRP A 12 2.94 -2.67 5.08
CA TRP A 12 3.67 -1.40 4.93
C TRP A 12 5.07 -1.45 5.51
N ASP A 13 5.31 -2.22 6.57
CA ASP A 13 6.64 -2.44 7.13
C ASP A 13 7.59 -3.10 6.13
N TYR A 14 7.08 -4.07 5.37
CA TYR A 14 7.79 -4.72 4.27
C TYR A 14 8.06 -3.74 3.13
N LEU A 15 7.05 -3.00 2.68
CA LEU A 15 7.20 -2.00 1.63
C LEU A 15 8.27 -0.96 2.00
N ARG A 16 8.25 -0.46 3.25
CA ARG A 16 9.26 0.45 3.80
C ARG A 16 10.67 -0.14 3.73
N ALA A 17 10.84 -1.36 4.22
CA ALA A 17 12.13 -2.05 4.19
C ALA A 17 12.64 -2.26 2.76
N THR A 18 11.76 -2.61 1.83
CA THR A 18 12.09 -2.78 0.41
C THR A 18 12.54 -1.47 -0.22
N MET A 19 11.80 -0.37 -0.01
CA MET A 19 12.14 0.95 -0.55
C MET A 19 13.51 1.43 -0.03
N LEU A 20 13.80 1.24 1.26
CA LEU A 20 15.11 1.54 1.84
C LEU A 20 16.22 0.65 1.26
N LYS A 21 15.98 -0.65 1.09
CA LYS A 21 16.95 -1.59 0.52
C LYS A 21 17.27 -1.27 -0.95
N MET A 22 16.30 -0.74 -1.69
CA MET A 22 16.47 -0.27 -3.06
C MET A 22 17.19 1.09 -3.16
N GLY A 23 17.54 1.71 -2.04
CA GLY A 23 18.27 2.98 -2.02
C GLY A 23 17.40 4.22 -2.23
N LEU A 24 16.08 4.11 -2.05
CA LEU A 24 15.23 5.31 -2.02
C LEU A 24 15.54 6.12 -0.77
N GLY A 25 15.68 7.45 -0.94
CA GLY A 25 16.01 8.34 0.17
C GLY A 25 14.93 8.35 1.25
N GLU A 26 15.34 8.49 2.51
CA GLU A 26 14.44 8.47 3.68
C GLU A 26 13.26 9.44 3.53
N GLY A 27 13.51 10.66 3.02
CA GLY A 27 12.43 11.62 2.79
C GLY A 27 11.35 11.12 1.83
N TRP A 28 11.71 10.37 0.79
CA TRP A 28 10.71 9.79 -0.13
C TRP A 28 9.92 8.67 0.54
N VAL A 29 10.60 7.83 1.33
CA VAL A 29 9.97 6.77 2.12
C VAL A 29 8.99 7.36 3.13
N ASP A 30 9.36 8.45 3.81
CA ASP A 30 8.49 9.14 4.77
C ASP A 30 7.25 9.75 4.11
N TRP A 31 7.36 10.26 2.87
CA TRP A 31 6.20 10.71 2.09
C TRP A 31 5.23 9.57 1.78
N VAL A 32 5.75 8.39 1.43
CA VAL A 32 4.92 7.20 1.24
C VAL A 32 4.30 6.77 2.57
N ASP A 33 5.08 6.69 3.64
CA ASP A 33 4.57 6.35 4.97
C ASP A 33 3.47 7.33 5.39
N LEU A 34 3.59 8.63 5.12
CA LEU A 34 2.54 9.61 5.40
C LEU A 34 1.24 9.30 4.65
N LEU A 35 1.32 8.99 3.35
CA LEU A 35 0.16 8.68 2.52
C LEU A 35 -0.56 7.39 2.93
N TYR A 36 0.19 6.44 3.47
CA TYR A 36 -0.33 5.13 3.90
C TYR A 36 -0.41 4.99 5.42
N SER A 37 -0.14 6.05 6.19
CA SER A 37 -0.25 6.05 7.65
C SER A 37 -1.72 6.08 8.08
N SER A 38 -2.15 5.06 8.81
CA SER A 38 -3.48 4.95 9.41
C SER A 38 -4.68 5.32 8.51
N PRO A 39 -4.76 4.89 7.23
CA PRO A 39 -5.91 5.12 6.38
C PRO A 39 -7.20 4.58 7.01
N LEU A 40 -8.24 5.39 6.96
CA LEU A 40 -9.60 4.99 7.29
C LEU A 40 -10.37 4.68 6.00
N ALA A 41 -11.01 3.53 5.95
CA ALA A 41 -11.91 3.15 4.86
C ALA A 41 -13.37 3.15 5.32
N ARG A 42 -14.27 3.30 4.34
CA ARG A 42 -15.71 3.19 4.51
C ARG A 42 -16.25 2.35 3.36
N VAL A 43 -17.18 1.46 3.66
CA VAL A 43 -17.90 0.68 2.65
C VAL A 43 -19.16 1.43 2.25
N LYS A 44 -19.32 1.70 0.96
CA LYS A 44 -20.55 2.26 0.39
C LYS A 44 -21.35 1.15 -0.29
N THR A 45 -22.59 0.96 0.15
CA THR A 45 -23.52 -0.01 -0.43
C THR A 45 -24.80 0.73 -0.82
N GLY A 46 -24.96 1.01 -2.12
CA GLY A 46 -26.04 1.85 -2.64
C GLY A 46 -25.98 3.28 -2.08
N ARG A 47 -26.98 3.65 -1.28
CA ARG A 47 -27.06 4.98 -0.61
C ARG A 47 -26.53 4.96 0.83
N THR A 48 -26.19 3.80 1.37
CA THR A 48 -25.69 3.67 2.75
C THR A 48 -24.16 3.67 2.77
N ILE A 49 -23.58 4.33 3.78
CA ILE A 49 -22.14 4.35 4.02
C ILE A 49 -21.88 3.83 5.44
N SER A 50 -20.97 2.87 5.59
CA SER A 50 -20.58 2.33 6.90
C SER A 50 -19.88 3.37 7.78
N ALA A 51 -19.71 3.02 9.05
CA ALA A 51 -18.72 3.66 9.91
C ALA A 51 -17.32 3.53 9.29
N ALA A 52 -16.45 4.49 9.61
CA ALA A 52 -15.04 4.42 9.25
C ALA A 52 -14.35 3.32 10.05
N TYR A 53 -13.51 2.53 9.40
CA TYR A 53 -12.68 1.52 10.04
C TYR A 53 -11.23 1.67 9.58
N PRO A 54 -10.26 1.35 10.46
CA PRO A 54 -8.85 1.42 10.10
C PRO A 54 -8.50 0.33 9.09
N VAL A 55 -7.70 0.71 8.11
CA VAL A 55 -7.01 -0.19 7.20
C VAL A 55 -5.58 -0.33 7.71
N HIS A 56 -5.05 -1.55 7.70
CA HIS A 56 -3.71 -1.86 8.24
C HIS A 56 -2.75 -2.40 7.19
N ARG A 57 -3.24 -2.64 5.97
CA ARG A 57 -2.48 -3.25 4.88
C ARG A 57 -3.07 -2.87 3.54
N GLY A 58 -2.27 -3.10 2.52
CA GLY A 58 -2.64 -2.89 1.14
C GLY A 58 -2.53 -1.44 0.71
N THR A 59 -2.80 -1.24 -0.57
CA THR A 59 -2.69 0.04 -1.24
C THR A 59 -4.07 0.49 -1.73
N ARG A 60 -4.26 1.80 -1.87
CA ARG A 60 -5.56 2.35 -2.25
C ARG A 60 -5.82 2.06 -3.73
N GLN A 61 -6.88 1.30 -4.02
CA GLN A 61 -7.31 1.10 -5.41
C GLN A 61 -7.70 2.44 -6.05
N GLY A 62 -7.25 2.66 -7.28
CA GLY A 62 -7.43 3.93 -7.99
C GLY A 62 -6.43 5.04 -7.62
N CYS A 63 -5.49 4.78 -6.70
CA CYS A 63 -4.36 5.69 -6.50
C CYS A 63 -3.30 5.45 -7.59
N PRO A 64 -2.84 6.50 -8.31
CA PRO A 64 -1.81 6.37 -9.34
C PRO A 64 -0.47 5.84 -8.82
N LEU A 65 -0.19 5.99 -7.52
CA LEU A 65 1.04 5.52 -6.88
C LEU A 65 1.00 4.03 -6.52
N SER A 66 -0.19 3.44 -6.34
CA SER A 66 -0.34 2.05 -5.91
C SER A 66 0.32 1.02 -6.86
N PRO A 67 0.23 1.14 -8.22
CA PRO A 67 0.94 0.25 -9.14
C PRO A 67 2.47 0.30 -8.96
N LEU A 68 3.03 1.49 -8.72
CA LEU A 68 4.47 1.66 -8.52
C LEU A 68 4.93 1.00 -7.22
N LEU A 69 4.22 1.26 -6.12
CA LEU A 69 4.53 0.66 -4.82
C LEU A 69 4.38 -0.86 -4.84
N PHE A 70 3.42 -1.36 -5.62
CA PHE A 70 3.28 -2.79 -5.86
C PHE A 70 4.49 -3.36 -6.61
N ALA A 71 4.92 -2.73 -7.70
CA ALA A 71 6.10 -3.16 -8.45
C ALA A 71 7.37 -3.17 -7.57
N LEU A 72 7.57 -2.13 -6.75
CA LEU A 72 8.67 -2.05 -5.80
C LEU A 72 8.61 -3.19 -4.77
N ALA A 73 7.44 -3.47 -4.20
CA ALA A 73 7.25 -4.57 -3.26
C ALA A 73 7.51 -5.96 -3.90
N MET A 74 7.31 -6.09 -5.21
CA MET A 74 7.49 -7.36 -5.91
C MET A 74 8.94 -7.64 -6.35
N GLU A 75 9.76 -6.61 -6.52
CA GLU A 75 11.13 -6.77 -7.02
C GLU A 75 11.98 -7.76 -6.20
N PRO A 76 11.98 -7.75 -4.85
CA PRO A 76 12.73 -8.73 -4.07
C PRO A 76 12.17 -10.16 -4.13
N LEU A 77 10.91 -10.33 -4.54
CA LEU A 77 10.24 -11.63 -4.65
C LEU A 77 10.41 -12.26 -6.05
N ALA A 78 10.81 -11.45 -7.04
CA ALA A 78 11.06 -11.88 -8.41
C ALA A 78 12.54 -12.29 -8.65
N ALA A 79 13.40 -12.11 -7.64
CA ALA A 79 14.83 -12.43 -7.66
C ALA A 79 15.12 -13.87 -7.21
#